data_AF-A0A7S1FAY1-F1
#
_entry.id   AF-A0A7S1FAY1-F1
#
_cell.length_a   1.000
_cell.length_b   1.000
_cell.length_c   1.000
_cell.angle_alpha   90.00
_cell.angle_beta   90.00
_cell.angle_gamma   90.00
#
_symmetry.space_group_name_H-M   'P 1'
#
loop_
_entity.id
_entity.type
_entity.pdbx_description
1 polymer ?
#
loop_
_entity_poly.entity_id
_entity_poly.type
_entity_poly.pdbx_seq_one_letter_code
_entity_poly.pdbx_strand_id
1 'polypeptide(L)'
;IRMVRIAKRPAGPCPESVTSVESARAKARNGRGFELRTRHKPGRWTFEAAYGDHYQTPRSAYADIAPALQFLASRCACEADQPGDVEPNGESQFRIFDPYFCSGSCKTHLEALGLPNVVNENRDFYADVAAQQVPEFDVMVTNPPFSSDHKERLLQFLIDDPQQRPFFLLLPSWVAQRSYWREFLAALRHRSDHRHEINSSIRLADFQDTSTSDSLEKEVGVFYWCPGGKYRFEHVDGFKAQGRAKAPFDAMWFVGVPKGPNAAKKVRLKLQGEGMAAASLSQLYKEGVLLTKREKKQRAKEMQRSWKVGVRSCPTASADVPRKRQRR
;
A
#
# COMPACT_ATOMS: atom_id res chain seq x y z
N ILE A 1 52.40 33.25 -56.68
CA ILE A 1 52.06 33.52 -55.26
C ILE A 1 50.55 33.57 -55.16
N ARG A 2 49.93 32.48 -54.67
CA ARG A 2 48.47 32.28 -54.65
C ARG A 2 48.11 31.86 -53.23
N MET A 3 47.47 32.75 -52.46
CA MET A 3 47.01 32.48 -51.11
C MET A 3 45.71 31.68 -51.15
N VAL A 4 45.63 30.58 -50.39
CA VAL A 4 44.41 29.80 -50.16
C VAL A 4 44.06 29.91 -48.67
N ARG A 5 42.85 30.42 -48.39
CA ARG A 5 42.24 30.50 -47.06
C ARG A 5 41.80 29.10 -46.61
N ILE A 6 42.17 28.72 -45.40
CA ILE A 6 41.71 27.49 -44.72
C ILE A 6 40.43 27.82 -43.95
N ALA A 7 39.34 27.13 -44.29
CA ALA A 7 38.06 27.21 -43.58
C ALA A 7 37.96 26.14 -42.47
N LYS A 8 37.33 26.54 -41.36
CA LYS A 8 37.09 25.77 -40.13
C LYS A 8 36.15 24.57 -40.35
N ARG A 9 36.38 23.46 -39.64
CA ARG A 9 35.40 22.39 -39.38
C ARG A 9 34.84 22.51 -37.95
N PRO A 10 33.56 22.15 -37.70
CA PRO A 10 32.88 22.40 -36.43
C PRO A 10 33.22 21.37 -35.34
N ALA A 11 33.09 21.81 -34.10
CA ALA A 11 33.31 21.04 -32.87
C ALA A 11 32.24 19.94 -32.69
N GLY A 12 32.69 18.73 -32.37
CA GLY A 12 31.83 17.66 -31.86
C GLY A 12 31.47 17.90 -30.38
N PRO A 13 30.34 17.36 -29.89
CA PRO A 13 29.87 17.61 -28.53
C PRO A 13 30.71 16.86 -27.48
N CYS A 14 31.02 17.57 -26.39
CA CYS A 14 31.59 17.03 -25.16
C CYS A 14 30.64 16.02 -24.49
N PRO A 15 31.17 14.97 -23.82
CA PRO A 15 30.35 14.08 -23.02
C PRO A 15 29.82 14.81 -21.77
N GLU A 16 28.50 14.81 -21.62
CA GLU A 16 27.81 15.39 -20.47
C GLU A 16 28.15 14.65 -19.18
N SER A 17 28.51 15.43 -18.17
CA SER A 17 28.74 15.04 -16.80
C SER A 17 27.43 14.56 -16.15
N VAL A 18 27.29 13.25 -15.97
CA VAL A 18 26.26 12.67 -15.10
C VAL A 18 26.54 13.14 -13.67
N THR A 19 25.60 13.92 -13.15
CA THR A 19 25.73 14.59 -11.85
C THR A 19 25.81 13.58 -10.71
N SER A 20 26.79 13.81 -9.82
CA SER A 20 27.18 13.04 -8.63
C SER A 20 26.07 12.87 -7.55
N VAL A 21 24.80 13.18 -7.85
CA VAL A 21 23.71 13.22 -6.87
C VAL A 21 22.82 11.96 -6.93
N GLU A 22 22.65 11.36 -8.11
CA GLU A 22 21.89 10.10 -8.27
C GLU A 22 22.63 8.88 -7.69
N SER A 23 23.95 8.83 -7.87
CA SER A 23 24.81 7.80 -7.30
C SER A 23 24.92 7.88 -5.77
N ALA A 24 24.74 9.07 -5.20
CA ALA A 24 24.65 9.27 -3.75
C ALA A 24 23.29 8.82 -3.18
N ARG A 25 22.17 9.05 -3.90
CA ARG A 25 20.83 8.56 -3.51
C ARG A 25 20.73 7.03 -3.58
N ALA A 26 21.39 6.40 -4.55
CA ALA A 26 21.47 4.93 -4.64
C ALA A 26 22.27 4.32 -3.48
N LYS A 27 23.38 4.93 -3.07
CA LYS A 27 24.20 4.43 -1.93
C LYS A 27 23.54 4.63 -0.57
N ALA A 28 22.73 5.68 -0.37
CA ALA A 28 22.02 5.90 0.89
C ALA A 28 20.89 4.88 1.15
N ARG A 29 20.36 4.24 0.10
CA ARG A 29 19.37 3.15 0.20
C ARG A 29 19.94 1.83 0.71
N ASN A 30 21.25 1.57 0.54
CA ASN A 30 21.89 0.30 0.88
C ASN A 30 22.60 0.25 2.26
N GLY A 31 22.51 1.30 3.08
CA GLY A 31 23.30 1.42 4.31
C GLY A 31 22.91 0.53 5.49
N ARG A 32 21.77 -0.19 5.44
CA ARG A 32 21.37 -1.22 6.44
C ARG A 32 20.48 -2.29 5.80
N GLY A 33 20.97 -2.90 4.72
CA GLY A 33 20.33 -4.08 4.15
C GLY A 33 20.52 -5.27 5.09
N PHE A 34 19.49 -5.60 5.87
CA PHE A 34 19.34 -6.97 6.33
C PHE A 34 18.95 -7.76 5.08
N GLU A 35 19.94 -8.40 4.46
CA GLU A 35 19.75 -9.21 3.26
C GLU A 35 18.84 -10.39 3.64
N LEU A 36 17.53 -10.20 3.47
CA LEU A 36 16.53 -11.25 3.61
C LEU A 36 16.81 -12.25 2.49
N ARG A 37 17.54 -13.32 2.83
CA ARG A 37 17.78 -14.46 1.95
C ARG A 37 16.46 -14.90 1.32
N THR A 38 16.31 -14.66 0.03
CA THR A 38 15.25 -15.18 -0.82
C THR A 38 15.42 -16.68 -0.93
N ARG A 39 14.91 -17.43 0.06
CA ARG A 39 14.74 -18.88 -0.10
C ARG A 39 13.44 -19.11 -0.86
N HIS A 40 13.53 -18.99 -2.19
CA HIS A 40 12.53 -19.49 -3.11
C HIS A 40 12.31 -20.97 -2.81
N LYS A 41 11.12 -21.36 -2.36
CA LYS A 41 10.69 -22.76 -2.45
C LYS A 41 10.02 -22.91 -3.82
N PRO A 42 10.68 -23.53 -4.81
CA PRO A 42 10.01 -23.80 -6.09
C PRO A 42 8.74 -24.63 -5.81
N GLY A 43 7.60 -24.18 -6.33
CA GLY A 43 6.33 -24.95 -6.34
C GLY A 43 5.13 -24.37 -5.58
N ARG A 44 5.26 -23.30 -4.78
CA ARG A 44 4.10 -22.72 -4.06
C ARG A 44 3.42 -21.55 -4.78
N TRP A 45 4.20 -20.72 -5.47
CA TRP A 45 3.72 -19.55 -6.20
C TRP A 45 4.21 -19.59 -7.64
N THR A 46 3.41 -19.04 -8.55
CA THR A 46 3.74 -18.93 -9.99
C THR A 46 4.56 -17.68 -10.31
N PHE A 47 4.89 -16.88 -9.29
CA PHE A 47 5.59 -15.60 -9.38
C PHE A 47 6.68 -15.49 -8.31
N GLU A 48 7.61 -14.57 -8.54
CA GLU A 48 8.64 -14.23 -7.57
C GLU A 48 8.09 -13.33 -6.47
N ALA A 49 8.42 -13.65 -5.22
CA ALA A 49 7.99 -12.86 -4.07
C ALA A 49 9.01 -12.92 -2.93
N ALA A 50 9.16 -11.82 -2.21
CA ALA A 50 10.00 -11.79 -1.02
C ALA A 50 9.26 -12.41 0.16
N TYR A 51 9.99 -13.00 1.09
CA TYR A 51 9.42 -13.54 2.33
C TYR A 51 8.56 -12.51 3.08
N GLY A 52 8.94 -11.24 3.04
CA GLY A 52 8.19 -10.16 3.71
C GLY A 52 6.82 -9.84 3.12
N ASP A 53 6.43 -10.46 1.99
CA ASP A 53 5.21 -10.12 1.26
C ASP A 53 4.06 -11.10 1.48
N HIS A 54 4.31 -12.28 2.05
CA HIS A 54 3.29 -13.32 2.23
C HIS A 54 2.63 -13.29 3.61
N TYR A 55 2.00 -12.17 3.92
CA TYR A 55 1.20 -11.99 5.13
C TYR A 55 -0.30 -12.07 4.81
N GLN A 56 -1.00 -13.00 5.45
CA GLN A 56 -2.43 -13.16 5.29
C GLN A 56 -3.18 -12.02 6.00
N THR A 57 -4.15 -11.45 5.29
CA THR A 57 -5.08 -10.47 5.85
C THR A 57 -6.03 -11.17 6.83
N PRO A 58 -6.11 -10.70 8.10
CA PRO A 58 -7.00 -11.32 9.08
C PRO A 58 -8.47 -11.08 8.74
N ARG A 59 -9.35 -12.01 9.13
CA ARG A 59 -10.80 -11.88 8.98
C ARG A 59 -11.35 -10.56 9.54
N SER A 60 -10.80 -10.07 10.66
CA SER A 60 -11.22 -8.80 11.27
C SER A 60 -11.00 -7.59 10.36
N ALA A 61 -9.95 -7.59 9.54
CA ALA A 61 -9.73 -6.50 8.58
C ALA A 61 -10.80 -6.47 7.49
N TYR A 62 -11.21 -7.65 6.98
CA TYR A 62 -12.31 -7.74 6.02
C TYR A 62 -13.67 -7.39 6.65
N ALA A 63 -13.89 -7.78 7.92
CA ALA A 63 -15.13 -7.48 8.64
C ALA A 63 -15.39 -5.97 8.74
N ASP A 64 -14.34 -5.16 8.94
CA ASP A 64 -14.45 -3.70 9.01
C ASP A 64 -14.98 -3.05 7.72
N ILE A 65 -14.66 -3.64 6.57
CA ILE A 65 -15.04 -3.11 5.25
C ILE A 65 -16.23 -3.84 4.61
N ALA A 66 -16.61 -5.00 5.14
CA ALA A 66 -17.67 -5.83 4.57
C ALA A 66 -19.01 -5.08 4.38
N PRO A 67 -19.51 -4.27 5.32
CA PRO A 67 -20.79 -3.57 5.11
C PRO A 67 -20.69 -2.47 4.03
N ALA A 68 -19.49 -1.89 3.83
CA ALA A 68 -19.24 -0.97 2.73
C ALA A 68 -19.22 -1.69 1.37
N LEU A 69 -18.64 -2.88 1.31
CA LEU A 69 -18.64 -3.73 0.12
C LEU A 69 -20.05 -4.22 -0.23
N GLN A 70 -20.82 -4.67 0.76
CA GLN A 70 -22.23 -5.05 0.58
C GLN A 70 -23.09 -3.88 0.09
N PHE A 71 -22.83 -2.66 0.58
CA PHE A 71 -23.49 -1.47 0.06
C PHE A 71 -23.15 -1.21 -1.41
N LEU A 72 -21.89 -1.36 -1.81
CA LEU A 72 -21.49 -1.25 -3.23
C LEU A 72 -22.16 -2.35 -4.08
N ALA A 73 -22.17 -3.59 -3.62
CA ALA A 73 -22.83 -4.72 -4.28
C ALA A 73 -24.32 -4.45 -4.55
N SER A 74 -25.04 -3.94 -3.54
CA SER A 74 -26.45 -3.59 -3.69
C SER A 74 -26.70 -2.50 -4.72
N ARG A 75 -25.73 -1.60 -4.94
CA ARG A 75 -25.84 -0.53 -5.94
C ARG A 75 -25.58 -1.04 -7.36
N CYS A 76 -24.61 -1.95 -7.53
CA CYS A 76 -24.34 -2.58 -8.80
C CYS A 76 -25.54 -3.41 -9.29
N ALA A 77 -26.22 -4.12 -8.38
CA ALA A 77 -27.44 -4.86 -8.70
C ALA A 77 -28.56 -3.93 -9.21
N CYS A 78 -28.82 -2.81 -8.52
CA CYS A 78 -29.85 -1.84 -8.95
C CYS A 78 -29.51 -1.12 -10.27
N GLU A 79 -28.22 -0.99 -10.64
CA GLU A 79 -27.81 -0.41 -11.92
C GLU A 79 -28.06 -1.40 -13.09
N ALA A 80 -28.03 -2.71 -12.82
CA ALA A 80 -28.30 -3.77 -13.80
C ALA A 80 -29.81 -4.02 -14.06
N ASP A 81 -30.69 -3.64 -13.13
CA ASP A 81 -32.15 -3.80 -13.26
C ASP A 81 -32.83 -2.75 -14.18
N GLN A 82 -32.08 -2.03 -15.01
CA GLN A 82 -32.69 -1.18 -16.04
C GLN A 82 -33.35 -2.06 -17.13
N PRO A 83 -34.62 -1.81 -17.48
CA PRO A 83 -35.39 -2.68 -18.37
C PRO A 83 -34.86 -2.57 -19.80
N GLY A 84 -34.00 -3.51 -20.20
CA GLY A 84 -33.44 -3.56 -21.55
C GLY A 84 -32.52 -4.75 -21.84
N ASP A 85 -31.70 -5.18 -20.88
CA ASP A 85 -30.58 -6.11 -21.15
C ASP A 85 -30.45 -7.25 -20.10
N VAL A 86 -31.56 -7.88 -19.71
CA VAL A 86 -31.51 -9.02 -18.77
C VAL A 86 -31.59 -10.33 -19.56
N GLU A 87 -30.43 -10.92 -19.84
CA GLU A 87 -30.33 -12.33 -20.24
C GLU A 87 -30.97 -13.23 -19.16
N PRO A 88 -31.71 -14.30 -19.52
CA PRO A 88 -32.65 -14.98 -18.62
C PRO A 88 -32.04 -15.70 -17.40
N ASN A 89 -30.71 -15.68 -17.23
CA ASN A 89 -29.97 -16.33 -16.14
C ASN A 89 -28.79 -15.48 -15.59
N GLY A 90 -28.67 -14.20 -15.95
CA GLY A 90 -27.46 -13.40 -15.70
C GLY A 90 -27.53 -12.52 -14.47
N GLU A 91 -27.40 -13.06 -13.26
CA GLU A 91 -27.12 -12.23 -12.08
C GLU A 91 -25.78 -11.51 -12.30
N SER A 92 -25.78 -10.19 -12.47
CA SER A 92 -24.55 -9.38 -12.43
C SER A 92 -24.00 -9.44 -11.00
N GLN A 93 -23.18 -10.45 -10.77
CA GLN A 93 -22.63 -10.75 -9.46
C GLN A 93 -21.49 -9.79 -9.16
N PHE A 94 -21.60 -9.02 -8.08
CA PHE A 94 -20.57 -8.09 -7.62
C PHE A 94 -19.24 -8.81 -7.37
N ARG A 95 -18.23 -8.53 -8.21
CA ARG A 95 -16.91 -9.18 -8.22
C ARG A 95 -15.88 -8.37 -7.43
N ILE A 96 -15.29 -9.00 -6.43
CA ILE A 96 -14.15 -8.48 -5.67
C ILE A 96 -12.86 -9.05 -6.26
N PHE A 97 -11.90 -8.18 -6.56
CA PHE A 97 -10.59 -8.60 -7.04
C PHE A 97 -9.47 -8.29 -6.03
N ASP A 98 -8.70 -9.32 -5.69
CA ASP A 98 -7.44 -9.21 -4.97
C ASP A 98 -6.30 -9.71 -5.88
N PRO A 99 -5.53 -8.80 -6.50
CA PRO A 99 -4.47 -9.17 -7.44
C PRO A 99 -3.29 -9.88 -6.80
N TYR A 100 -3.08 -9.73 -5.48
CA TYR A 100 -1.89 -10.25 -4.83
C TYR A 100 -2.20 -11.55 -4.10
N PHE A 101 -1.79 -12.66 -4.70
CA PHE A 101 -2.02 -13.97 -4.13
C PHE A 101 -1.06 -14.27 -2.98
N CYS A 102 -1.64 -14.70 -1.86
CA CYS A 102 -0.88 -15.12 -0.68
C CYS A 102 -1.07 -16.62 -0.44
N SER A 103 -2.27 -17.02 -0.04
CA SER A 103 -2.68 -18.42 0.12
C SER A 103 -4.13 -18.70 -0.30
N GLY A 104 -4.83 -17.71 -0.86
CA GLY A 104 -6.25 -17.80 -1.19
C GLY A 104 -7.23 -17.59 -0.03
N SER A 105 -6.76 -17.38 1.22
CA SER A 105 -7.64 -17.24 2.40
C SER A 105 -8.56 -16.01 2.35
N CYS A 106 -8.21 -15.01 1.54
CA CYS A 106 -9.06 -13.86 1.21
C CYS A 106 -10.46 -14.31 0.75
N LYS A 107 -10.53 -15.31 -0.15
CA LYS A 107 -11.80 -15.86 -0.66
C LYS A 107 -12.66 -16.39 0.48
N THR A 108 -12.11 -17.29 1.29
CA THR A 108 -12.82 -17.90 2.42
C THR A 108 -13.31 -16.87 3.44
N HIS A 109 -12.50 -15.84 3.75
CA HIS A 109 -12.90 -14.81 4.69
C HIS A 109 -14.04 -13.93 4.18
N LEU A 110 -13.98 -13.50 2.91
CA LEU A 110 -14.99 -12.66 2.29
C LEU A 110 -16.29 -13.44 2.02
N GLU A 111 -16.20 -14.69 1.59
CA GLU A 111 -17.35 -15.59 1.43
C GLU A 111 -18.09 -15.76 2.76
N ALA A 112 -17.36 -16.00 3.86
CA ALA A 112 -17.93 -16.09 5.20
C ALA A 112 -18.54 -14.77 5.72
N LEU A 113 -18.37 -13.66 5.00
CA LEU A 113 -18.97 -12.35 5.26
C LEU A 113 -20.09 -12.03 4.25
N GLY A 114 -20.53 -13.00 3.45
CA GLY A 114 -21.59 -12.85 2.46
C GLY A 114 -21.14 -12.21 1.14
N LEU A 115 -19.85 -12.28 0.83
CA LEU A 115 -19.25 -11.75 -0.40
C LEU A 115 -18.52 -12.88 -1.15
N PRO A 116 -19.24 -13.83 -1.77
CA PRO A 116 -18.65 -15.06 -2.31
C PRO A 116 -17.83 -14.87 -3.59
N ASN A 117 -18.09 -13.81 -4.35
CA ASN A 117 -17.54 -13.63 -5.70
C ASN A 117 -16.19 -12.93 -5.66
N VAL A 118 -15.16 -13.68 -5.26
CA VAL A 118 -13.80 -13.17 -5.07
C VAL A 118 -12.83 -13.80 -6.06
N VAL A 119 -12.15 -12.96 -6.83
CA VAL A 119 -11.06 -13.34 -7.72
C VAL A 119 -9.73 -13.11 -7.02
N ASN A 120 -9.04 -14.21 -6.68
CA ASN A 120 -7.70 -14.23 -6.08
C ASN A 120 -7.01 -15.53 -6.53
N GLU A 121 -6.22 -15.45 -7.58
CA GLU A 121 -5.61 -16.60 -8.25
C GLU A 121 -4.10 -16.58 -8.08
N ASN A 122 -3.46 -17.75 -8.05
CA ASN A 122 -2.01 -17.87 -7.99
C ASN A 122 -1.40 -17.51 -9.35
N ARG A 123 -1.43 -16.21 -9.67
CA ARG A 123 -0.97 -15.59 -10.92
C ARG A 123 -0.12 -14.37 -10.60
N ASP A 124 0.78 -14.04 -11.52
CA ASP A 124 1.53 -12.80 -11.44
C ASP A 124 0.65 -11.64 -11.92
N PHE A 125 0.22 -10.79 -10.99
CA PHE A 125 -0.59 -9.61 -11.29
C PHE A 125 0.03 -8.72 -12.38
N TYR A 126 1.34 -8.52 -12.35
CA TYR A 126 1.98 -7.63 -13.31
C TYR A 126 2.10 -8.25 -14.68
N ALA A 127 2.29 -9.57 -14.75
CA ALA A 127 2.21 -10.30 -16.01
C ALA A 127 0.80 -10.19 -16.59
N ASP A 128 -0.24 -10.33 -15.75
CA ASP A 128 -1.64 -10.17 -16.16
C ASP A 128 -1.92 -8.75 -16.69
N VAL A 129 -1.39 -7.71 -16.04
CA VAL A 129 -1.50 -6.32 -16.52
C VAL A 129 -0.82 -6.17 -17.88
N ALA A 130 0.42 -6.65 -18.03
CA ALA A 130 1.17 -6.53 -19.28
C ALA A 130 0.54 -7.32 -20.44
N ALA A 131 -0.08 -8.46 -20.14
CA ALA A 131 -0.77 -9.30 -21.11
C ALA A 131 -2.24 -8.90 -21.35
N GLN A 132 -2.75 -7.87 -20.67
CA GLN A 132 -4.17 -7.49 -20.69
C GLN A 132 -5.12 -8.65 -20.30
N GLN A 133 -4.68 -9.47 -19.35
CA GLN A 133 -5.41 -10.65 -18.83
C GLN A 133 -5.95 -10.45 -17.41
N VAL A 134 -6.00 -9.20 -16.94
CA VAL A 134 -6.64 -8.86 -15.67
C VAL A 134 -8.13 -9.22 -15.77
N PRO A 135 -8.66 -10.02 -14.84
CA PRO A 135 -10.07 -10.41 -14.85
C PRO A 135 -10.96 -9.17 -14.70
N GLU A 136 -12.19 -9.26 -15.17
CA GLU A 136 -13.18 -8.23 -14.87
C GLU A 136 -13.57 -8.24 -13.38
N PHE A 137 -13.77 -7.05 -12.81
CA PHE A 137 -14.17 -6.87 -11.42
C PHE A 137 -14.95 -5.57 -11.22
N ASP A 138 -15.60 -5.43 -10.07
CA ASP A 138 -16.36 -4.23 -9.68
C ASP A 138 -15.64 -3.42 -8.61
N VAL A 139 -14.88 -4.08 -7.75
CA VAL A 139 -14.10 -3.45 -6.68
C VAL A 139 -12.77 -4.17 -6.49
N MET A 140 -11.70 -3.40 -6.26
CA MET A 140 -10.43 -3.96 -5.83
C MET A 140 -10.34 -3.95 -4.30
N VAL A 141 -10.03 -5.10 -3.70
CA VAL A 141 -9.80 -5.23 -2.25
C VAL A 141 -8.52 -6.00 -2.05
N THR A 142 -7.48 -5.37 -1.51
CA THR A 142 -6.17 -6.02 -1.42
C THR A 142 -5.31 -5.55 -0.25
N ASN A 143 -4.43 -6.44 0.19
CA ASN A 143 -3.30 -6.18 1.08
C ASN A 143 -2.02 -6.40 0.27
N PRO A 144 -1.51 -5.37 -0.43
CA PRO A 144 -0.46 -5.58 -1.42
C PRO A 144 0.89 -5.88 -0.74
N PRO A 145 1.86 -6.44 -1.47
CA PRO A 145 3.24 -6.58 -1.03
C PRO A 145 3.85 -5.26 -0.55
N PHE A 146 4.70 -5.33 0.48
CA PHE A 146 5.32 -4.15 1.10
C PHE A 146 6.78 -3.95 0.75
N SER A 147 7.38 -4.91 0.04
CA SER A 147 8.70 -4.77 -0.56
C SER A 147 8.67 -3.89 -1.82
N SER A 148 9.87 -3.55 -2.30
CA SER A 148 10.12 -2.99 -3.63
C SER A 148 9.22 -1.81 -4.02
N ASP A 149 8.75 -1.77 -5.28
CA ASP A 149 7.92 -0.73 -5.89
C ASP A 149 6.45 -1.19 -6.07
N HIS A 150 6.03 -2.23 -5.36
CA HIS A 150 4.71 -2.85 -5.53
C HIS A 150 3.56 -1.87 -5.30
N LYS A 151 3.75 -0.89 -4.40
CA LYS A 151 2.73 0.13 -4.09
C LYS A 151 2.57 1.08 -5.26
N GLU A 152 3.66 1.64 -5.74
CA GLU A 152 3.69 2.59 -6.83
C GLU A 152 3.10 1.97 -8.11
N ARG A 153 3.44 0.71 -8.40
CA ARG A 153 2.87 -0.04 -9.54
C ARG A 153 1.37 -0.30 -9.38
N LEU A 154 0.91 -0.62 -8.16
CA LEU A 154 -0.52 -0.75 -7.87
C LEU A 154 -1.27 0.59 -8.06
N LEU A 155 -0.70 1.68 -7.56
CA LEU A 155 -1.30 3.01 -7.70
C LEU A 155 -1.34 3.43 -9.17
N GLN A 156 -0.32 3.10 -9.96
CA GLN A 156 -0.32 3.32 -11.41
C GLN A 156 -1.47 2.54 -12.08
N PHE A 157 -1.65 1.25 -11.74
CA PHE A 157 -2.77 0.47 -12.25
C PHE A 157 -4.13 1.10 -11.93
N LEU A 158 -4.31 1.65 -10.72
CA LEU A 158 -5.55 2.34 -10.33
C LEU A 158 -5.75 3.68 -11.06
N ILE A 159 -4.68 4.39 -11.42
CA ILE A 159 -4.76 5.59 -12.28
C ILE A 159 -5.21 5.19 -13.70
N ASP A 160 -4.66 4.08 -14.20
CA ASP A 160 -4.90 3.59 -15.55
C ASP A 160 -6.27 2.91 -15.72
N ASP A 161 -6.98 2.59 -14.61
CA ASP A 161 -8.31 1.99 -14.66
C ASP A 161 -9.33 2.93 -15.32
N PRO A 162 -9.80 2.64 -16.55
CA PRO A 162 -10.73 3.51 -17.25
C PRO A 162 -12.11 3.55 -16.59
N GLN A 163 -12.47 2.51 -15.84
CA GLN A 163 -13.75 2.45 -15.13
C GLN A 163 -13.71 3.20 -13.78
N GLN A 164 -12.51 3.60 -13.34
CA GLN A 164 -12.25 4.25 -12.06
C GLN A 164 -13.00 3.54 -10.91
N ARG A 165 -12.80 2.22 -10.81
CA ARG A 165 -13.54 1.38 -9.87
C ARG A 165 -13.16 1.70 -8.42
N PRO A 166 -14.06 1.47 -7.45
CA PRO A 166 -13.71 1.60 -6.05
C PRO A 166 -12.56 0.67 -5.66
N PHE A 167 -11.76 1.11 -4.69
CA PHE A 167 -10.65 0.33 -4.16
C PHE A 167 -10.57 0.40 -2.64
N PHE A 168 -10.08 -0.68 -2.04
CA PHE A 168 -9.80 -0.83 -0.62
C PHE A 168 -8.40 -1.42 -0.49
N LEU A 169 -7.43 -0.58 -0.11
CA LEU A 169 -6.03 -0.97 0.03
C LEU A 169 -5.66 -1.04 1.51
N LEU A 170 -5.33 -2.23 2.01
CA LEU A 170 -4.82 -2.40 3.36
C LEU A 170 -3.34 -2.07 3.38
N LEU A 171 -2.99 -0.88 3.87
CA LEU A 171 -1.63 -0.37 3.81
C LEU A 171 -1.17 0.11 5.19
N PRO A 172 0.15 0.16 5.45
CA PRO A 172 0.67 0.78 6.65
C PRO A 172 0.26 2.26 6.73
N SER A 173 -0.09 2.72 7.92
CA SER A 173 -0.60 4.08 8.13
C SER A 173 0.36 5.17 7.62
N TRP A 174 1.67 4.92 7.73
CA TRP A 174 2.70 5.85 7.25
C TRP A 174 2.65 6.11 5.73
N VAL A 175 1.98 5.26 4.94
CA VAL A 175 1.82 5.46 3.49
C VAL A 175 1.10 6.78 3.20
N ALA A 176 0.16 7.20 4.03
CA ALA A 176 -0.56 8.46 3.87
C ALA A 176 0.37 9.71 3.91
N GLN A 177 1.58 9.57 4.49
CA GLN A 177 2.61 10.61 4.57
C GLN A 177 3.63 10.56 3.43
N ARG A 178 3.55 9.58 2.52
CA ARG A 178 4.51 9.43 1.42
C ARG A 178 4.14 10.29 0.24
N SER A 179 5.14 10.78 -0.48
CA SER A 179 4.92 11.65 -1.65
C SER A 179 4.16 10.91 -2.74
N TYR A 180 4.53 9.66 -3.06
CA TYR A 180 3.82 8.84 -4.06
C TYR A 180 2.31 8.70 -3.78
N TRP A 181 1.88 8.78 -2.51
CA TRP A 181 0.45 8.77 -2.19
C TRP A 181 -0.22 10.10 -2.53
N ARG A 182 0.45 11.23 -2.27
CA ARG A 182 -0.05 12.57 -2.65
C ARG A 182 -0.09 12.72 -4.17
N GLU A 183 0.97 12.29 -4.84
CA GLU A 183 1.11 12.25 -6.29
C GLU A 183 -0.03 11.43 -6.91
N PHE A 184 -0.37 10.29 -6.31
CA PHE A 184 -1.53 9.48 -6.72
C PHE A 184 -2.86 10.22 -6.58
N LEU A 185 -3.11 10.92 -5.47
CA LEU A 185 -4.34 11.71 -5.32
C LEU A 185 -4.42 12.85 -6.35
N ALA A 186 -3.29 13.50 -6.65
CA ALA A 186 -3.23 14.53 -7.69
C ALA A 186 -3.51 13.95 -9.08
N ALA A 187 -2.96 12.76 -9.38
CA ALA A 187 -3.21 12.03 -10.62
C ALA A 187 -4.68 11.61 -10.76
N LEU A 188 -5.32 11.13 -9.70
CA LEU A 188 -6.74 10.82 -9.70
C LEU A 188 -7.61 12.05 -9.97
N ARG A 189 -7.25 13.21 -9.40
CA ARG A 189 -7.96 14.48 -9.65
C ARG A 189 -7.85 14.86 -11.11
N HIS A 190 -6.63 14.87 -11.64
CA HIS A 190 -6.39 15.13 -13.05
C HIS A 190 -7.17 14.16 -13.95
N ARG A 191 -7.19 12.86 -13.63
CA ARG A 191 -7.96 11.88 -14.41
C ARG A 191 -9.47 12.18 -14.36
N SER A 192 -9.98 12.63 -13.22
CA SER A 192 -11.39 12.99 -13.05
C SER A 192 -11.77 14.24 -13.84
N ASP A 193 -10.89 15.25 -13.87
CA ASP A 193 -11.07 16.48 -14.64
C ASP A 193 -11.00 16.23 -16.16
N HIS A 194 -10.18 15.26 -16.58
CA HIS A 194 -9.93 14.91 -17.98
C HIS A 194 -10.54 13.56 -18.38
N ARG A 195 -11.71 13.19 -17.82
CA ARG A 195 -12.35 11.88 -18.03
C ARG A 195 -12.65 11.55 -19.50
N HIS A 196 -12.82 12.57 -20.33
CA HIS A 196 -13.10 12.43 -21.77
C HIS A 196 -11.84 12.29 -22.64
N GLU A 197 -10.65 12.51 -22.08
CA GLU A 197 -9.39 12.35 -22.78
C GLU A 197 -8.91 10.90 -22.63
N ILE A 198 -9.30 10.07 -23.60
CA ILE A 198 -9.11 8.62 -23.57
C ILE A 198 -7.63 8.21 -23.70
N ASN A 199 -6.75 9.11 -24.20
CA ASN A 199 -5.39 8.78 -24.62
C ASN A 199 -4.26 9.50 -23.86
N SER A 200 -4.53 10.23 -22.77
CA SER A 200 -3.45 10.81 -21.97
C SER A 200 -2.81 9.74 -21.10
N SER A 201 -1.57 9.35 -21.43
CA SER A 201 -0.78 8.47 -20.58
C SER A 201 -0.39 9.22 -19.31
N ILE A 202 -1.13 9.02 -18.22
CA ILE A 202 -0.86 9.64 -16.92
C ILE A 202 0.14 8.76 -16.18
N ARG A 203 1.37 9.23 -15.95
CA ARG A 203 2.32 8.51 -15.09
C ARG A 203 2.30 9.11 -13.70
N LEU A 204 2.31 8.26 -12.68
CA LEU A 204 2.40 8.67 -11.27
C LEU A 204 3.59 9.61 -11.03
N ALA A 205 4.73 9.32 -11.66
CA ALA A 205 5.95 10.10 -11.54
C ALA A 205 5.90 11.51 -12.14
N ASP A 206 4.88 11.81 -12.97
CA ASP A 206 4.71 13.14 -13.58
C ASP A 206 4.14 14.14 -12.57
N PHE A 207 3.56 13.66 -11.47
CA PHE A 207 3.03 14.48 -10.40
C PHE A 207 4.11 14.70 -9.36
N GLN A 208 4.36 15.96 -9.02
CA GLN A 208 5.27 16.34 -7.93
C GLN A 208 4.50 17.22 -6.94
N ASP A 209 3.47 16.64 -6.33
CA ASP A 209 2.68 17.38 -5.36
C ASP A 209 3.27 17.27 -3.95
N THR A 210 3.81 18.39 -3.46
CA THR A 210 4.27 18.54 -2.07
C THR A 210 3.20 19.15 -1.16
N SER A 211 2.04 19.50 -1.71
CA SER A 211 0.92 20.07 -0.98
C SER A 211 0.38 19.10 0.05
N THR A 212 0.14 19.62 1.25
CA THR A 212 -0.61 18.92 2.30
C THR A 212 -2.09 19.30 2.26
N SER A 213 -2.62 19.75 1.11
CA SER A 213 -4.02 20.15 1.02
C SER A 213 -4.92 19.00 1.44
N ASP A 214 -5.68 19.22 2.51
CA ASP A 214 -6.71 18.30 3.00
C ASP A 214 -7.86 18.12 2.01
N SER A 215 -7.91 18.94 0.97
CA SER A 215 -8.97 18.90 -0.02
C SER A 215 -8.81 17.75 -1.01
N LEU A 216 -7.58 17.26 -1.28
CA LEU A 216 -7.33 16.25 -2.31
C LEU A 216 -8.09 14.96 -2.03
N GLU A 217 -7.94 14.39 -0.83
CA GLU A 217 -8.69 13.19 -0.44
C GLU A 217 -10.20 13.38 -0.66
N LYS A 218 -10.74 14.52 -0.24
CA LYS A 218 -12.17 14.83 -0.39
C LYS A 218 -12.55 14.97 -1.88
N GLU A 219 -11.78 15.71 -2.67
CA GLU A 219 -12.01 15.97 -4.10
C GLU A 219 -12.09 14.66 -4.90
N VAL A 220 -11.16 13.74 -4.66
CA VAL A 220 -11.09 12.47 -5.39
C VAL A 220 -11.87 11.32 -4.74
N GLY A 221 -12.62 11.59 -3.67
CA GLY A 221 -13.45 10.58 -3.00
C GLY A 221 -12.63 9.50 -2.28
N VAL A 222 -11.49 9.88 -1.70
CA VAL A 222 -10.61 9.01 -0.91
C VAL A 222 -10.72 9.34 0.58
N PHE A 223 -10.64 8.32 1.42
CA PHE A 223 -10.62 8.43 2.88
C PHE A 223 -9.94 7.20 3.50
N TYR A 224 -9.82 7.18 4.83
CA TYR A 224 -9.12 6.13 5.56
C TYR A 224 -10.02 5.49 6.61
N TRP A 225 -9.92 4.18 6.79
CA TRP A 225 -10.47 3.47 7.95
C TRP A 225 -9.34 3.02 8.87
N CYS A 226 -9.32 3.59 10.06
CA CYS A 226 -8.36 3.29 11.10
C CYS A 226 -9.01 2.30 12.09
N PRO A 227 -8.55 1.05 12.18
CA PRO A 227 -9.14 0.10 13.13
C PRO A 227 -8.90 0.53 14.57
N GLY A 228 -9.83 0.17 15.48
CA GLY A 228 -9.70 0.47 16.92
C GLY A 228 -8.53 -0.27 17.58
N GLY A 229 -8.10 -1.40 16.98
CA GLY A 229 -6.94 -2.18 17.39
C GLY A 229 -6.06 -2.57 16.21
N LYS A 230 -4.83 -2.99 16.49
CA LYS A 230 -3.90 -3.43 15.43
C LYS A 230 -4.37 -4.74 14.79
N TYR A 231 -4.45 -4.76 13.47
CA TYR A 231 -4.60 -6.02 12.74
C TYR A 231 -3.42 -6.95 13.00
N ARG A 232 -3.71 -8.24 13.16
CA ARG A 232 -2.71 -9.29 13.34
C ARG A 232 -2.59 -10.07 12.05
N PHE A 233 -1.45 -9.91 11.40
CA PHE A 233 -1.14 -10.63 10.17
C PHE A 233 -0.36 -11.89 10.47
N GLU A 234 -0.71 -12.97 9.79
CA GLU A 234 -0.03 -14.25 9.92
C GLU A 234 0.76 -14.53 8.65
N HIS A 235 2.03 -14.90 8.81
CA HIS A 235 2.84 -15.32 7.68
C HIS A 235 2.43 -16.74 7.25
N VAL A 236 2.39 -16.99 5.95
CA VAL A 236 1.97 -18.27 5.33
C VAL A 236 2.82 -19.49 5.70
N ASP A 237 4.04 -19.28 6.17
CA ASP A 237 4.95 -20.33 6.69
C ASP A 237 4.85 -20.52 8.21
N GLY A 238 3.94 -19.80 8.86
CA GLY A 238 3.77 -19.80 10.31
C GLY A 238 4.97 -19.23 11.08
N PHE A 239 4.95 -19.42 12.39
CA PHE A 239 5.94 -18.86 13.33
C PHE A 239 7.37 -19.39 13.12
N LYS A 240 7.56 -20.49 12.38
CA LYS A 240 8.81 -21.24 12.31
C LYS A 240 9.88 -20.60 11.41
N ALA A 241 9.54 -19.61 10.58
CA ALA A 241 10.42 -19.20 9.49
C ALA A 241 11.31 -17.97 9.76
N GLN A 242 11.02 -17.07 10.71
CA GLN A 242 11.95 -16.02 11.19
C GLN A 242 11.24 -15.09 12.19
N GLY A 243 11.19 -15.45 13.48
CA GLY A 243 11.13 -14.56 14.66
C GLY A 243 10.13 -13.37 14.74
N ARG A 244 9.25 -13.13 13.78
CA ARG A 244 8.34 -11.99 13.75
C ARG A 244 6.91 -12.46 13.55
N ALA A 245 6.29 -12.75 14.69
CA ALA A 245 4.90 -13.14 14.84
C ALA A 245 3.88 -12.02 14.57
N LYS A 246 4.35 -10.77 14.41
CA LYS A 246 3.51 -9.58 14.32
C LYS A 246 4.04 -8.67 13.21
N ALA A 247 3.13 -8.16 12.38
CA ALA A 247 3.44 -7.07 11.47
C ALA A 247 4.03 -5.89 12.28
N PRO A 248 5.16 -5.30 11.86
CA PRO A 248 5.84 -4.25 12.62
C PRO A 248 5.18 -2.86 12.47
N PHE A 249 4.01 -2.78 11.82
CA PHE A 249 3.35 -1.53 11.48
C PHE A 249 1.86 -1.59 11.81
N ASP A 250 1.28 -0.41 11.97
CA ASP A 250 -0.17 -0.23 12.06
C ASP A 250 -0.72 -0.12 10.64
N ALA A 251 -1.57 -1.07 10.25
CA ALA A 251 -2.24 -1.06 8.95
C ALA A 251 -3.64 -0.46 9.09
N MET A 252 -4.08 0.21 8.03
CA MET A 252 -5.39 0.85 7.92
C MET A 252 -5.89 0.71 6.48
N TRP A 253 -7.21 0.77 6.25
CA TRP A 253 -7.73 0.75 4.88
C TRP A 253 -7.67 2.15 4.27
N PHE A 254 -7.11 2.22 3.08
CA PHE A 254 -7.15 3.37 2.19
C PHE A 254 -8.27 3.09 1.19
N VAL A 255 -9.35 3.84 1.29
CA VAL A 255 -10.58 3.59 0.54
C VAL A 255 -10.78 4.70 -0.47
N GLY A 256 -10.86 4.33 -1.75
CA GLY A 256 -11.17 5.26 -2.83
C GLY A 256 -12.48 4.88 -3.50
N VAL A 257 -13.30 5.90 -3.74
CA VAL A 257 -14.56 5.76 -4.48
C VAL A 257 -14.57 6.85 -5.57
N PRO A 258 -13.92 6.58 -6.72
CA PRO A 258 -13.70 7.60 -7.76
C PRO A 258 -14.98 8.05 -8.48
N LYS A 259 -16.15 7.50 -8.12
CA LYS A 259 -17.48 8.03 -8.49
C LYS A 259 -17.77 9.42 -7.84
N GLY A 260 -16.89 9.92 -6.98
CA GLY A 260 -16.89 11.28 -6.44
C GLY A 260 -17.17 11.38 -4.92
N PRO A 261 -17.03 12.59 -4.33
CA PRO A 261 -17.07 12.81 -2.88
C PRO A 261 -18.37 12.34 -2.20
N ASN A 262 -19.50 12.47 -2.90
CA ASN A 262 -20.80 12.07 -2.35
C ASN A 262 -20.95 10.55 -2.26
N ALA A 263 -20.43 9.81 -3.25
CA ALA A 263 -20.39 8.35 -3.22
C ALA A 263 -19.44 7.88 -2.11
N ALA A 264 -18.24 8.47 -2.03
CA ALA A 264 -17.27 8.21 -0.97
C ALA A 264 -17.86 8.43 0.42
N LYS A 265 -18.59 9.55 0.63
CA LYS A 265 -19.27 9.83 1.91
C LYS A 265 -20.27 8.74 2.27
N LYS A 266 -21.07 8.24 1.31
CA LYS A 266 -22.04 7.15 1.55
C LYS A 266 -21.33 5.86 1.94
N VAL A 267 -20.27 5.48 1.22
CA VAL A 267 -19.47 4.27 1.53
C VAL A 267 -18.81 4.39 2.90
N ARG A 268 -18.24 5.55 3.21
CA ARG A 268 -17.61 5.84 4.51
C ARG A 268 -18.56 5.64 5.69
N LEU A 269 -19.82 6.06 5.54
CA LEU A 269 -20.85 5.88 6.58
C LEU A 269 -21.26 4.42 6.79
N LYS A 270 -20.86 3.50 5.92
CA LYS A 270 -21.13 2.07 6.05
C LYS A 270 -20.02 1.30 6.73
N LEU A 271 -18.83 1.87 6.89
CA LEU A 271 -17.78 1.20 7.65
C LEU A 271 -18.21 1.02 9.11
N GLN A 272 -17.91 -0.16 9.65
CA GLN A 272 -18.29 -0.58 11.01
C GLN A 272 -17.09 -1.14 11.76
N GLY A 273 -17.20 -1.21 13.08
CA GLY A 273 -16.17 -1.71 13.99
C GLY A 273 -15.78 -0.68 15.04
N GLU A 274 -14.86 -1.04 15.94
CA GLU A 274 -14.35 -0.17 17.01
C GLU A 274 -13.39 0.92 16.50
N GLY A 275 -13.27 1.06 15.18
CA GLY A 275 -12.38 2.00 14.51
C GLY A 275 -13.00 3.36 14.23
N MET A 276 -12.29 4.12 13.40
CA MET A 276 -12.72 5.45 12.97
C MET A 276 -12.44 5.68 11.49
N ALA A 277 -13.33 6.42 10.84
CA ALA A 277 -13.11 6.88 9.48
C ALA A 277 -12.50 8.29 9.47
N ALA A 278 -11.29 8.42 8.93
CA ALA A 278 -10.63 9.70 8.74
C ALA A 278 -10.81 10.19 7.29
N ALA A 279 -11.27 11.42 7.13
CA ALA A 279 -11.57 12.03 5.84
C ALA A 279 -10.34 12.61 5.12
N SER A 280 -9.25 12.86 5.84
CA SER A 280 -8.06 13.53 5.31
C SER A 280 -6.81 13.20 6.13
N LEU A 281 -5.64 13.61 5.59
CA LEU A 281 -4.37 13.52 6.30
C LEU A 281 -4.35 14.31 7.61
N SER A 282 -4.87 15.53 7.62
CA SER A 282 -4.91 16.32 8.87
C SER A 282 -5.80 15.68 9.90
N GLN A 283 -6.89 15.00 9.51
CA GLN A 283 -7.68 14.24 10.47
C GLN A 283 -6.87 13.07 11.06
N LEU A 284 -6.07 12.36 10.26
CA LEU A 284 -5.19 11.31 10.78
C LEU A 284 -4.16 11.84 11.80
N TYR A 285 -3.65 13.05 11.61
CA TYR A 285 -2.78 13.71 12.60
C TYR A 285 -3.55 14.14 13.85
N LYS A 286 -4.72 14.76 13.69
CA LYS A 286 -5.57 15.24 14.78
C LYS A 286 -5.94 14.10 15.74
N GLU A 287 -6.20 12.92 15.20
CA GLU A 287 -6.68 11.75 15.92
C GLU A 287 -5.53 10.86 16.42
N GLY A 288 -4.27 11.31 16.25
CA GLY A 288 -3.09 10.62 16.77
C GLY A 288 -2.73 9.30 16.07
N VAL A 289 -3.40 8.96 14.96
CA VAL A 289 -3.08 7.80 14.12
C VAL A 289 -1.70 7.98 13.50
N LEU A 290 -1.38 9.20 13.08
CA LEU A 290 -0.09 9.58 12.54
C LEU A 290 0.63 10.54 13.47
N LEU A 291 1.94 10.33 13.63
CA LEU A 291 2.80 11.24 14.35
C LEU A 291 3.43 12.27 13.40
N THR A 292 3.39 13.54 13.80
CA THR A 292 4.14 14.63 13.18
C THR A 292 5.66 14.43 13.35
N LYS A 293 6.47 15.12 12.54
CA LYS A 293 7.95 15.12 12.69
C LYS A 293 8.38 15.52 14.10
N ARG A 294 7.69 16.49 14.71
CA ARG A 294 7.95 16.98 16.07
C ARG A 294 7.68 15.88 17.10
N GLU A 295 6.54 15.21 17.00
CA GLU A 295 6.17 14.12 17.92
C GLU A 295 7.07 12.89 17.76
N LYS A 296 7.46 12.52 16.52
CA LYS A 296 8.46 11.46 16.28
C LYS A 296 9.78 11.79 16.97
N LYS A 297 10.26 13.04 16.85
CA LYS A 297 11.50 13.50 17.50
C LYS A 297 11.37 13.49 19.02
N GLN A 298 10.20 13.87 19.55
CA GLN A 298 9.92 13.87 20.99
C GLN A 298 9.90 12.44 21.56
N ARG A 299 9.17 11.50 20.93
CA ARG A 299 9.16 10.09 21.32
C ARG A 299 10.54 9.44 21.23
N ALA A 300 11.33 9.78 20.20
CA ALA A 300 12.70 9.29 20.09
C ALA A 300 13.59 9.79 21.24
N LYS A 301 13.44 11.05 21.65
CA LYS A 301 14.14 11.62 22.83
C LYS A 301 13.69 10.96 24.13
N GLU A 302 12.39 10.72 24.30
CA GLU A 302 11.83 10.04 25.48
C GLU A 302 12.32 8.59 25.58
N MET A 303 12.33 7.84 24.47
CA MET A 303 12.92 6.49 24.44
C MET A 303 14.41 6.52 24.77
N GLN A 304 15.18 7.47 24.24
CA GLN A 304 16.60 7.62 24.59
C GLN A 304 16.81 7.97 26.07
N ARG A 305 15.94 8.79 26.66
CA ARG A 305 15.98 9.12 28.10
C ARG A 305 15.61 7.92 28.95
N SER A 306 14.53 7.22 28.63
CA SER A 306 14.09 5.99 29.30
C SER A 306 15.17 4.92 29.26
N TRP A 307 15.82 4.71 28.11
CA TRP A 307 16.92 3.75 27.98
C TRP A 307 18.13 4.13 28.86
N LYS A 308 18.49 5.43 28.90
CA LYS A 308 19.56 5.92 29.78
C LYS A 308 19.25 5.79 31.27
N VAL A 309 17.98 5.89 31.66
CA VAL A 309 17.53 5.68 33.05
C VAL A 309 17.52 4.19 33.40
N GLY A 310 17.04 3.32 32.49
CA GLY A 310 17.01 1.86 32.69
C GLY A 310 18.38 1.21 32.78
N VAL A 311 19.40 1.76 32.12
CA VAL A 311 20.81 1.31 32.24
C VAL A 311 21.41 1.68 33.60
N ARG A 312 20.92 2.73 34.27
CA ARG A 312 21.39 3.12 35.62
C ARG A 312 20.75 2.32 36.74
N SER A 313 19.71 1.53 36.46
CA SER A 313 18.97 0.74 37.46
C SER A 313 19.27 -0.76 37.40
N CYS A 314 20.28 -1.22 36.68
CA CYS A 314 20.80 -2.58 36.87
C CYS A 314 21.59 -2.63 38.18
N PRO A 315 21.15 -3.37 39.22
CA PRO A 315 21.99 -3.61 40.38
C PRO A 315 23.19 -4.44 39.88
N THR A 316 24.39 -3.94 40.13
CA THR A 316 25.61 -4.74 40.00
C THR A 316 25.43 -5.97 40.87
N ALA A 317 25.37 -7.15 40.25
CA ALA A 317 25.44 -8.42 40.96
C ALA A 317 26.76 -8.44 41.75
N SER A 318 26.65 -8.28 43.06
CA SER A 318 27.76 -8.45 43.99
C SER A 318 28.29 -9.87 43.84
N ALA A 319 29.59 -9.98 43.64
CA ALA A 319 30.32 -11.21 43.49
C ALA A 319 30.36 -11.97 44.83
N ASP A 320 29.63 -13.07 44.93
CA ASP A 320 29.90 -14.12 45.91
C ASP A 320 30.53 -15.31 45.20
N VAL A 321 31.87 -15.34 45.20
CA VAL A 321 32.68 -16.49 44.80
C VAL A 321 32.95 -17.33 46.06
N PRO A 322 32.50 -18.60 46.16
CA PRO A 322 32.84 -19.43 47.30
C PRO A 322 34.31 -19.85 47.22
N ARG A 323 35.12 -19.44 48.21
CA ARG A 323 36.48 -19.94 48.42
C ARG A 323 36.45 -21.45 48.66
N LYS A 324 36.96 -22.25 47.72
CA LYS A 324 37.33 -23.65 47.95
C LYS A 324 38.44 -23.72 49.00
N ARG A 325 38.14 -24.33 50.16
CA ARG A 325 39.14 -24.82 51.12
C ARG A 325 40.00 -25.89 50.43
N GLN A 326 41.30 -25.66 50.31
CA GLN A 326 42.28 -26.72 50.09
C GLN A 326 42.38 -27.55 51.38
N ARG A 327 42.14 -28.87 51.25
CA ARG A 327 42.57 -29.87 52.23
C ARG A 327 44.02 -30.23 51.93
N ARG A 328 44.90 -30.04 52.91
CA ARG A 328 45.92 -31.02 53.28
C ARG A 328 45.82 -31.23 54.78
#